data_AF-A0A7V4P1F8-F1
#
_entry.id   AF-A0A7V4P1F8-F1
#
_cell.length_a   1.000
_cell.length_b   1.000
_cell.length_c   1.000
_cell.angle_alpha   90.00
_cell.angle_beta   90.00
_cell.angle_gamma   90.00
#
_symmetry.space_group_name_H-M   'P 1'
#
loop_
_entity.id
_entity.type
_entity.pdbx_description
1 polymer ?
#
loop_
_entity_poly.entity_id
_entity_poly.type
_entity_poly.pdbx_seq_one_letter_code
_entity_poly.pdbx_strand_id
1 'polypeptide(L)'
;MRNWLLCSVVGLAAVWIATSVARRTVAPENAAAISAAAAIAVGAAIVALGPPAVVARRFPDQLGMAGMGAMLVRLFLTLFVGWWYLRSRQPPKQVFLNALVVSYLVCLTAETLVVVRLVQKHWRPPGKDADASRASSGGPGAADSDA
;
A
#
# COMPACT_ATOMS: atom_id res chain seq x y z
N MET A 1 2.69 -16.12 1.13
CA MET A 1 1.35 -15.73 0.65
C MET A 1 0.40 -15.28 1.78
N ARG A 2 0.45 -15.87 2.98
CA ARG A 2 -0.47 -15.55 4.10
C ARG A 2 -0.44 -14.08 4.59
N ASN A 3 0.74 -13.44 4.62
CA ASN A 3 0.88 -12.04 5.06
C ASN A 3 0.31 -11.01 4.06
N TRP A 4 0.12 -11.40 2.80
CA TRP A 4 -0.41 -10.53 1.73
C TRP A 4 -1.93 -10.31 1.90
N LEU A 5 -2.67 -11.40 2.10
CA LEU A 5 -4.09 -11.36 2.40
C LEU A 5 -4.36 -10.62 3.71
N LEU A 6 -3.53 -10.83 4.74
CA LEU A 6 -3.69 -10.16 6.03
C LEU A 6 -3.52 -8.65 5.93
N CYS A 7 -2.56 -8.12 5.17
CA CYS A 7 -2.42 -6.67 4.99
C CYS A 7 -3.57 -6.05 4.18
N SER A 8 -4.06 -6.72 3.12
CA SER A 8 -5.23 -6.25 2.37
C SER A 8 -6.51 -6.31 3.20
N VAL A 9 -6.69 -7.35 4.03
CA VAL A 9 -7.86 -7.49 4.92
C VAL A 9 -7.79 -6.49 6.08
N VAL A 10 -6.62 -6.23 6.66
CA VAL A 10 -6.45 -5.23 7.71
C VAL A 10 -6.66 -3.82 7.17
N GLY A 11 -6.17 -3.52 5.95
CA GLY A 11 -6.46 -2.26 5.27
C GLY A 11 -7.95 -2.10 4.94
N LEU A 12 -8.59 -3.18 4.46
CA LEU A 12 -10.04 -3.19 4.25
C LEU A 12 -10.81 -2.96 5.55
N ALA A 13 -10.43 -3.67 6.61
CA ALA A 13 -11.06 -3.59 7.92
C ALA A 13 -10.87 -2.21 8.55
N ALA A 14 -9.70 -1.58 8.42
CA ALA A 14 -9.47 -0.22 8.89
C ALA A 14 -10.34 0.79 8.14
N VAL A 15 -10.48 0.66 6.82
CA VAL A 15 -11.39 1.50 6.04
C VAL A 15 -12.85 1.24 6.39
N TRP A 16 -13.21 -0.03 6.63
CA TRP A 16 -14.56 -0.42 7.04
C TRP A 16 -14.92 0.07 8.44
N ILE A 17 -13.96 0.06 9.38
CA ILE A 17 -14.11 0.59 10.73
C ILE A 17 -14.20 2.11 10.68
N ALA A 18 -13.31 2.78 9.93
CA ALA A 18 -13.34 4.23 9.75
C ALA A 18 -14.66 4.70 9.12
N THR A 19 -15.16 3.98 8.11
CA THR A 19 -16.48 4.28 7.52
C THR A 19 -17.64 3.92 8.41
N SER A 20 -17.56 2.84 9.20
CA SER A 20 -18.60 2.48 10.16
C SER A 20 -18.70 3.49 11.31
N VAL A 21 -17.57 4.01 11.78
CA VAL A 21 -17.53 5.07 12.78
C VAL A 21 -18.08 6.38 12.20
N ALA A 22 -17.68 6.75 10.98
CA ALA A 22 -18.22 7.91 10.28
C ALA A 22 -19.74 7.80 10.02
N ARG A 23 -20.26 6.59 9.72
CA ARG A 23 -21.71 6.37 9.58
C ARG A 23 -22.49 6.57 10.88
N ARG A 24 -21.87 6.37 12.04
CA ARG A 24 -22.53 6.56 13.35
C ARG A 24 -22.58 8.02 13.78
N THR A 25 -21.70 8.87 13.26
CA THR A 25 -21.59 10.28 13.65
C THR A 25 -22.19 11.25 12.63
N VAL A 26 -22.49 10.79 11.41
CA VAL A 26 -22.98 11.63 10.31
C VAL A 26 -24.44 11.32 9.99
N ALA A 27 -25.22 12.34 9.65
CA ALA A 27 -26.62 12.24 9.24
C ALA A 27 -26.86 11.13 8.18
N PRO A 28 -27.98 10.40 8.25
CA PRO A 28 -28.23 9.21 7.43
C PRO A 28 -28.22 9.48 5.92
N GLU A 29 -28.59 10.69 5.47
CA GLU A 29 -28.49 11.11 4.07
C GLU A 29 -27.05 11.10 3.50
N ASN A 30 -26.05 11.29 4.36
CA ASN A 30 -24.65 11.36 3.98
C ASN A 30 -23.96 10.00 4.02
N ALA A 31 -24.54 9.03 4.76
CA ALA A 31 -23.98 7.69 4.90
C ALA A 31 -23.84 6.98 3.54
N ALA A 32 -24.81 7.17 2.63
CA ALA A 32 -24.77 6.62 1.28
C ALA A 32 -23.59 7.17 0.46
N ALA A 33 -23.39 8.49 0.48
CA ALA A 33 -22.29 9.14 -0.23
C ALA A 33 -20.91 8.73 0.33
N ILE A 34 -20.77 8.67 1.66
CA ILE A 34 -19.54 8.23 2.34
C ILE A 34 -19.24 6.77 1.99
N SER A 35 -20.26 5.90 2.01
CA SER A 35 -20.08 4.49 1.68
C SER A 35 -19.65 4.26 0.23
N ALA A 36 -20.24 5.01 -0.70
CA ALA A 36 -19.87 4.95 -2.11
C ALA A 36 -18.45 5.45 -2.34
N ALA A 37 -18.08 6.58 -1.73
CA ALA A 37 -16.72 7.13 -1.84
C ALA A 37 -15.66 6.13 -1.33
N ALA A 38 -15.90 5.51 -0.17
CA ALA A 38 -15.01 4.51 0.37
C ALA A 38 -14.96 3.24 -0.47
N ALA A 39 -16.11 2.77 -0.98
CA ALA A 39 -16.16 1.60 -1.86
C ALA A 39 -15.36 1.84 -3.16
N ILE A 40 -15.44 3.05 -3.72
CA ILE A 40 -14.68 3.44 -4.91
C ILE A 40 -13.17 3.44 -4.61
N ALA A 41 -12.76 4.09 -3.51
CA ALA A 41 -11.34 4.17 -3.13
C ALA A 41 -10.75 2.78 -2.83
N VAL A 42 -11.48 1.93 -2.11
CA VAL A 42 -11.06 0.56 -1.78
C VAL A 42 -11.04 -0.32 -3.04
N GLY A 43 -12.06 -0.25 -3.88
CA GLY A 43 -12.12 -1.00 -5.12
C GLY A 43 -10.96 -0.66 -6.04
N ALA A 44 -10.65 0.63 -6.19
CA ALA A 44 -9.50 1.10 -6.95
C ALA A 44 -8.17 0.61 -6.37
N ALA A 45 -8.02 0.64 -5.04
CA ALA A 45 -6.83 0.13 -4.35
C ALA A 45 -6.60 -1.37 -4.61
N ILE A 46 -7.64 -2.19 -4.52
CA ILE A 46 -7.54 -3.64 -4.78
C ILE A 46 -7.06 -3.91 -6.21
N VAL A 47 -7.67 -3.23 -7.19
CA VAL A 47 -7.32 -3.39 -8.61
C VAL A 47 -5.87 -2.95 -8.86
N ALA A 48 -5.47 -1.82 -8.28
CA ALA A 48 -4.12 -1.28 -8.42
C ALA A 48 -3.03 -2.12 -7.74
N LEU A 49 -3.35 -2.84 -6.66
CA LEU A 49 -2.42 -3.74 -5.97
C LEU A 49 -2.13 -5.04 -6.75
N GLY A 50 -2.94 -5.40 -7.74
CA GLY A 50 -2.76 -6.61 -8.54
C GLY A 50 -1.41 -6.67 -9.27
N PRO A 51 -1.08 -5.70 -10.13
CA PRO A 51 0.17 -5.70 -10.89
C PRO A 51 1.44 -5.71 -10.03
N PRO A 52 1.59 -4.88 -8.97
CA PRO A 52 2.75 -4.95 -8.06
C PRO A 52 2.91 -6.32 -7.41
N ALA A 53 1.82 -7.01 -7.09
CA ALA A 53 1.86 -8.34 -6.50
C ALA A 53 2.52 -9.38 -7.42
N VAL A 54 2.25 -9.26 -8.71
CA VAL A 54 2.79 -10.15 -9.73
C VAL A 54 4.26 -9.81 -10.01
N VAL A 55 4.56 -8.52 -10.16
CA VAL A 55 5.93 -8.04 -10.44
C VAL A 55 6.86 -8.36 -9.28
N ALA A 56 6.42 -8.18 -8.03
CA ALA A 56 7.21 -8.51 -6.83
C ALA A 56 7.73 -9.95 -6.79
N ARG A 57 7.05 -10.89 -7.46
CA ARG A 57 7.45 -12.31 -7.50
C ARG A 57 8.40 -12.65 -8.64
N ARG A 58 8.31 -11.94 -9.77
CA ARG A 58 9.07 -12.26 -10.98
C ARG A 58 10.27 -11.34 -11.21
N PHE A 59 10.16 -10.06 -10.85
CA PHE A 59 11.16 -9.03 -11.13
C PHE A 59 11.27 -8.04 -9.96
N PRO A 60 11.97 -8.40 -8.87
CA PRO A 60 12.08 -7.56 -7.68
C PRO A 60 12.76 -6.21 -7.97
N ASP A 61 13.66 -6.15 -8.96
CA ASP A 61 14.38 -4.92 -9.32
C ASP A 61 13.45 -3.84 -9.92
N GLN A 62 12.27 -4.23 -10.42
CA GLN A 62 11.28 -3.32 -11.01
C GLN A 62 10.17 -2.92 -10.02
N LEU A 63 10.28 -3.30 -8.74
CA LEU A 63 9.28 -3.00 -7.71
C LEU A 63 8.96 -1.50 -7.58
N GLY A 64 9.97 -0.64 -7.72
CA GLY A 64 9.78 0.82 -7.67
C GLY A 64 8.90 1.35 -8.80
N MET A 65 9.18 0.95 -10.05
CA MET A 65 8.37 1.36 -11.21
C MET A 65 6.96 0.77 -11.16
N ALA A 66 6.83 -0.50 -10.76
CA ALA A 66 5.52 -1.14 -10.62
C ALA A 66 4.67 -0.47 -9.52
N GLY A 67 5.29 -0.04 -8.43
CA GLY A 67 4.63 0.72 -7.36
C GLY A 67 4.10 2.07 -7.85
N MET A 68 4.91 2.83 -8.61
CA MET A 68 4.46 4.09 -9.21
C MET A 68 3.32 3.87 -10.22
N GLY A 69 3.43 2.85 -11.08
CA GLY A 69 2.38 2.50 -12.03
C GLY A 69 1.06 2.16 -11.35
N ALA A 70 1.11 1.40 -10.25
CA ALA A 70 -0.08 1.10 -9.45
C ALA A 70 -0.72 2.36 -8.84
N MET A 71 0.08 3.29 -8.31
CA MET A 71 -0.45 4.55 -7.80
C MET A 71 -1.15 5.37 -8.89
N LEU A 72 -0.58 5.44 -10.10
CA LEU A 72 -1.22 6.12 -11.23
C LEU A 72 -2.53 5.44 -11.62
N VAL A 73 -2.52 4.12 -11.83
CA VAL A 73 -3.72 3.35 -12.18
C VAL A 73 -4.82 3.60 -11.15
N ARG A 74 -4.48 3.55 -9.86
CA ARG A 74 -5.41 3.82 -8.78
C ARG A 74 -6.00 5.22 -8.85
N LEU A 75 -5.15 6.23 -9.01
CA LEU A 75 -5.57 7.63 -9.08
C LEU A 75 -6.57 7.82 -10.24
N PHE A 76 -6.23 7.31 -11.43
CA PHE A 76 -7.11 7.38 -12.59
C PHE A 76 -8.43 6.64 -12.38
N LEU A 77 -8.39 5.44 -11.80
CA LEU A 77 -9.61 4.66 -11.52
C LEU A 77 -10.51 5.40 -10.51
N THR A 78 -9.92 5.95 -9.46
CA THR A 78 -10.66 6.67 -8.40
C THR A 78 -11.30 7.93 -8.97
N LEU A 79 -10.56 8.68 -9.80
CA LEU A 79 -11.08 9.87 -10.48
C LEU A 79 -12.18 9.53 -11.47
N PHE A 80 -11.97 8.52 -12.32
CA PHE A 80 -12.93 8.14 -13.34
C PHE A 80 -14.24 7.64 -12.73
N VAL A 81 -14.17 6.71 -11.78
CA VAL A 81 -15.35 6.15 -11.11
C VAL A 81 -16.00 7.19 -10.20
N GLY A 82 -15.21 7.99 -9.49
CA GLY A 82 -15.71 9.09 -8.66
C GLY A 82 -16.47 10.13 -9.48
N TRP A 83 -15.93 10.53 -10.63
CA TRP A 83 -16.58 11.46 -11.56
C TRP A 83 -17.87 10.88 -12.15
N TRP A 84 -17.84 9.61 -12.58
CA TRP A 84 -19.02 8.90 -13.06
C TRP A 84 -20.13 8.85 -11.99
N TYR A 85 -19.77 8.55 -10.74
CA TYR A 85 -20.71 8.51 -9.62
C TYR A 85 -21.31 9.89 -9.30
N LEU A 86 -20.48 10.93 -9.28
CA LEU A 86 -20.92 12.32 -9.12
C LEU A 86 -21.94 12.72 -10.20
N ARG A 87 -21.70 12.33 -11.45
CA ARG A 87 -22.59 12.66 -12.58
C ARG A 87 -23.92 11.89 -12.54
N SER A 88 -23.90 10.64 -12.10
CA SER A 88 -25.06 9.74 -12.14
C SER A 88 -25.98 9.87 -10.92
N ARG A 89 -25.44 10.08 -9.72
CA ARG A 89 -26.20 10.07 -8.46
C ARG A 89 -26.34 11.43 -7.79
N GLN A 90 -25.60 12.43 -8.25
CA GLN A 90 -25.57 13.80 -7.70
C GLN A 90 -25.54 13.86 -6.16
N PRO A 91 -24.62 13.12 -5.49
CA PRO A 91 -24.50 13.18 -4.04
C PRO A 91 -24.08 14.59 -3.57
N PRO A 92 -24.24 14.91 -2.27
CA PRO A 92 -23.69 16.14 -1.69
C PRO A 92 -22.18 16.25 -1.96
N LYS A 93 -21.81 17.16 -2.87
CA LYS A 93 -20.46 17.19 -3.48
C LYS A 93 -19.35 17.29 -2.44
N GLN A 94 -19.48 18.20 -1.47
CA GLN A 94 -18.48 18.41 -0.42
C GLN A 94 -18.28 17.17 0.45
N VAL A 95 -19.38 16.53 0.89
CA VAL A 95 -19.33 15.34 1.74
C VAL A 95 -18.70 14.17 0.98
N PHE A 96 -19.13 13.94 -0.27
CA PHE A 96 -18.58 12.88 -1.11
C PHE A 96 -17.09 13.08 -1.37
N LEU A 97 -16.66 14.29 -1.75
CA LEU A 97 -15.26 14.58 -2.04
C LEU A 97 -14.39 14.44 -0.79
N ASN A 98 -14.83 14.98 0.36
CA ASN A 98 -14.09 14.83 1.62
C ASN A 98 -13.95 13.36 2.01
N ALA A 99 -15.02 12.58 1.92
CA ALA A 99 -14.99 11.15 2.20
C ALA A 99 -14.08 10.38 1.23
N LEU A 100 -14.09 10.76 -0.05
CA LEU A 100 -13.25 10.17 -1.08
C LEU A 100 -11.77 10.45 -0.81
N VAL A 101 -11.42 11.69 -0.49
CA VAL A 101 -10.05 12.11 -0.15
C VAL A 101 -9.56 11.40 1.10
N VAL A 102 -10.34 11.38 2.17
CA VAL A 102 -9.97 10.69 3.42
C VAL A 102 -9.76 9.19 3.18
N SER A 103 -10.70 8.53 2.49
CA SER A 103 -10.60 7.10 2.17
C SER A 103 -9.40 6.82 1.27
N TYR A 104 -9.13 7.70 0.30
CA TYR A 104 -7.97 7.60 -0.57
C TYR A 104 -6.67 7.70 0.23
N LEU A 105 -6.52 8.68 1.12
CA LEU A 105 -5.32 8.83 1.94
C LEU A 105 -5.10 7.61 2.84
N VAL A 106 -6.14 7.10 3.49
CA VAL A 106 -6.04 5.89 4.33
C VAL A 106 -5.56 4.69 3.51
N CYS A 107 -6.18 4.44 2.35
CA CYS A 107 -5.77 3.36 1.46
C CYS A 107 -4.34 3.58 0.92
N LEU A 108 -3.92 4.83 0.69
CA LEU A 108 -2.57 5.16 0.19
C LEU A 108 -1.51 4.86 1.25
N THR A 109 -1.76 5.26 2.50
CA THR A 109 -0.88 4.95 3.63
C THR A 109 -0.75 3.44 3.83
N ALA A 110 -1.85 2.70 3.76
CA ALA A 110 -1.84 1.24 3.88
C ALA A 110 -1.01 0.58 2.77
N GLU A 111 -1.18 0.99 1.51
CA GLU A 111 -0.38 0.49 0.38
C GLU A 111 1.10 0.81 0.54
N THR A 112 1.42 2.04 0.95
CA THR A 112 2.80 2.49 1.14
C THR A 112 3.50 1.64 2.20
N LEU A 113 2.84 1.34 3.32
CA LEU A 113 3.36 0.45 4.36
C LEU A 113 3.62 -0.97 3.83
N VAL A 114 2.76 -1.49 2.96
CA VAL A 114 2.95 -2.81 2.33
C VAL A 114 4.15 -2.79 1.40
N VAL A 115 4.27 -1.78 0.54
CA VAL A 115 5.42 -1.64 -0.38
C VAL A 115 6.72 -1.50 0.39
N VAL A 116 6.77 -0.66 1.43
CA VAL A 116 7.94 -0.49 2.29
C VAL A 116 8.35 -1.82 2.94
N ARG A 117 7.40 -2.58 3.47
CA ARG A 117 7.68 -3.92 4.04
C ARG A 117 8.16 -4.91 2.99
N LEU A 118 7.65 -4.84 1.76
CA LEU A 118 8.12 -5.69 0.66
C LEU A 118 9.55 -5.35 0.26
N VAL A 119 9.86 -4.06 0.13
CA VAL A 119 11.22 -3.59 -0.15
C VAL A 119 12.16 -4.03 0.97
N GLN A 120 11.84 -3.78 2.24
CA GLN A 120 12.68 -4.24 3.38
C GLN A 120 12.93 -5.75 3.39
N LYS A 121 11.96 -6.55 2.93
CA LYS A 121 12.10 -8.01 2.88
C LYS A 121 13.00 -8.49 1.74
N HIS A 122 12.93 -7.85 0.58
CA HIS A 122 13.65 -8.31 -0.63
C HIS A 122 14.95 -7.56 -0.88
N TRP A 123 15.11 -6.37 -0.29
CA TRP A 123 16.34 -5.59 -0.38
C TRP A 123 17.35 -6.07 0.67
N ARG A 124 18.43 -6.71 0.22
CA ARG A 124 19.62 -6.93 1.04
C ARG A 124 20.53 -5.70 0.87
N PRO A 125 20.87 -4.97 1.95
CA PRO A 125 21.79 -3.85 1.82
C PRO A 125 23.16 -4.36 1.33
N PRO A 126 23.76 -3.72 0.31
CA PRO A 126 25.10 -4.04 -0.16
C PRO A 126 26.08 -3.70 0.96
N GLY A 127 26.52 -4.71 1.71
CA GLY A 127 27.43 -4.52 2.85
C GLY A 127 27.50 -5.72 3.80
N LYS A 128 26.42 -6.49 3.96
CA LYS A 128 26.44 -7.66 4.85
C LYS A 128 27.31 -8.83 4.36
N ASP A 129 27.51 -8.94 3.05
CA ASP A 129 28.40 -9.96 2.48
C ASP A 129 29.89 -9.52 2.52
N ALA A 130 30.16 -8.21 2.61
CA ALA A 130 31.51 -7.67 2.74
C ALA A 130 32.07 -7.88 4.17
N ASP A 131 31.23 -7.74 5.19
CA ASP A 131 31.62 -8.01 6.58
C ASP A 131 31.76 -9.51 6.86
N ALA A 132 30.92 -10.36 6.25
CA ALA A 132 31.05 -11.81 6.34
C ALA A 132 32.32 -12.33 5.62
N SER A 133 32.68 -11.73 4.49
CA SER A 133 33.92 -12.06 3.77
C SER A 133 35.17 -11.63 4.55
N ARG A 134 35.15 -10.43 5.16
CA ARG A 134 36.23 -9.94 6.04
C ARG A 134 36.39 -10.75 7.32
N ALA A 135 35.30 -11.23 7.90
CA ALA A 135 35.34 -12.12 9.06
C ALA A 135 35.87 -13.53 8.71
N SER A 136 35.63 -14.03 7.49
CA SER A 136 36.16 -15.33 7.04
C SER A 136 37.64 -15.30 6.64
N SER A 137 38.17 -14.13 6.23
CA SER A 137 39.59 -13.93 5.91
C SER A 137 40.47 -13.63 7.13
N GLY A 138 39.87 -13.37 8.30
CA GLY A 138 40.56 -13.15 9.57
C GLY A 138 40.91 -14.45 10.31
N GLY A 139 41.40 -15.45 9.58
CA GLY A 139 41.91 -16.69 10.19
C GLY A 139 43.11 -16.41 11.12
N PRO A 140 43.22 -17.10 12.28
CA PRO A 140 44.27 -16.84 13.25
C PRO A 140 45.63 -17.33 12.73
N GLY A 141 46.48 -16.39 12.34
CA GLY A 141 47.91 -16.60 12.11
C GLY A 141 48.59 -15.24 12.28
N ALA A 142 49.55 -15.02 13.18
CA ALA A 142 50.46 -15.93 13.84
C ALA A 142 50.69 -15.45 15.28
N ALA A 143 50.52 -16.38 16.22
CA ALA A 143 51.41 -16.43 17.37
C ALA A 143 52.76 -17.01 16.89
N ASP A 144 53.82 -16.60 17.57
CA ASP A 144 55.21 -17.10 17.49
C ASP A 144 56.08 -16.64 16.32
N SER A 145 57.00 -15.73 16.62
CA SER A 145 58.42 -16.09 16.64
C SER A 145 59.23 -15.05 17.41
N ASP A 146 59.86 -15.52 18.48
CA ASP A 146 60.92 -14.88 19.24
C ASP A 146 62.08 -14.42 18.35
N ALA A 147 62.61 -13.22 18.62
CA ALA A 147 64.05 -12.89 18.64
C ALA A 147 64.27 -11.48 19.22
#